data_AF-A0A966H0Y3-F1
#
_entry.id   AF-A0A966H0Y3-F1
#
_cell.length_a   1.000
_cell.length_b   1.000
_cell.length_c   1.000
_cell.angle_alpha   90.00
_cell.angle_beta   90.00
_cell.angle_gamma   90.00
#
_symmetry.space_group_name_H-M   'P 1'
#
loop_
_entity.id
_entity.type
_entity.pdbx_description
1 polymer ?
#
loop_
_entity_poly.entity_id
_entity_poly.type
_entity_poly.pdbx_seq_one_letter_code
_entity_poly.pdbx_strand_id
1 'polypeptide(L)'
;MKKAIQQHVYVLVALLALASCTKKDLVQPGIPPVPQQPQQPSDTIVKPDIPAAQIITIGLQAVIRVGDLVYDQVPARLDLTTWDSSNKPYVRSIQLEPGKNDLNLDARHIRFQFKLTKWGQTDEMTLERDNIQPGMLYQMGGAAAVKKLKYEITAVWVEGAYRNESKSEYQYGNNGQLTAVKYYQRKKDGAPEHTMTEHLIYAGNRVTEIRKVDVEGGLVENIFFTRDQQGKITAMRKEAGGITTSATVHYTPGTNGRVDVRILYRYSHNNRELTYNMMFVNGNLVSGAATNDLHQNELGRYAYDDQINPYVHLNWPDFNFGRSSRNNVNWSQKDYSGAYPVTDPVNLRYTYDAQGYPVSVLKDHKGHNSGQILYTTKTTYHY
;
A
#
# COMPACT_ATOMS: atom_id res chain seq x y z
N MET A 1 55.40 -42.89 7.52
CA MET A 1 54.34 -42.24 8.34
C MET A 1 53.64 -41.21 7.44
N LYS A 2 52.58 -41.52 6.70
CA LYS A 2 51.15 -41.68 7.05
C LYS A 2 50.51 -40.49 7.79
N LYS A 3 49.68 -39.76 7.01
CA LYS A 3 48.50 -38.90 7.35
C LYS A 3 48.78 -37.56 8.04
N ALA A 4 48.10 -36.45 7.72
CA ALA A 4 47.09 -36.15 6.70
C ALA A 4 46.97 -34.62 6.51
N ILE A 5 46.60 -34.25 5.28
CA ILE A 5 46.21 -32.92 4.78
C ILE A 5 44.69 -32.78 4.94
N GLN A 6 44.18 -31.63 5.42
CA GLN A 6 42.94 -30.93 4.98
C GLN A 6 42.36 -30.08 6.11
N GLN A 7 42.12 -28.79 5.83
CA GLN A 7 40.78 -28.18 5.90
C GLN A 7 40.79 -26.78 5.27
N HIS A 8 40.34 -26.74 4.01
CA HIS A 8 39.74 -25.60 3.36
C HIS A 8 38.34 -26.03 2.90
N VAL A 9 37.45 -25.04 2.76
CA VAL A 9 36.13 -25.09 2.10
C VAL A 9 34.95 -25.54 2.97
N TYR A 10 34.13 -24.56 3.40
CA TYR A 10 32.68 -24.72 3.57
C TYR A 10 31.97 -23.40 3.28
N VAL A 11 31.78 -23.08 1.99
CA VAL A 11 30.64 -22.29 1.51
C VAL A 11 30.38 -22.73 0.07
N LEU A 12 29.52 -23.73 -0.14
CA LEU A 12 28.84 -23.93 -1.42
C LEU A 12 27.59 -24.81 -1.22
N VAL A 13 26.46 -24.28 -1.69
CA VAL A 13 25.36 -25.00 -2.35
C VAL A 13 24.71 -26.14 -1.56
N ALA A 14 23.55 -25.83 -0.96
CA ALA A 14 22.52 -26.82 -0.69
C ALA A 14 21.43 -26.70 -1.78
N LEU A 15 21.67 -27.38 -2.89
CA LEU A 15 20.67 -27.76 -3.88
C LEU A 15 20.79 -29.29 -4.00
N LEU A 16 19.63 -29.95 -3.97
CA LEU A 16 19.34 -31.38 -4.26
C LEU A 16 19.22 -32.34 -3.07
N ALA A 17 17.98 -32.73 -2.78
CA ALA A 17 17.52 -34.11 -2.99
C ALA A 17 15.98 -34.17 -2.84
N LEU A 18 15.27 -33.79 -3.91
CA LEU A 18 13.90 -34.27 -4.11
C LEU A 18 14.02 -35.70 -4.66
N ALA A 19 13.79 -36.67 -3.79
CA ALA A 19 13.41 -38.00 -4.22
C ALA A 19 12.07 -37.88 -4.97
N SER A 20 12.04 -38.46 -6.17
CA SER A 20 10.83 -38.65 -6.96
C SER A 20 9.84 -39.52 -6.20
N CYS A 21 8.88 -38.88 -5.54
CA CYS A 21 7.58 -39.48 -5.25
C CYS A 21 6.62 -39.04 -6.34
N THR A 22 6.30 -39.96 -7.24
CA THR A 22 5.16 -39.87 -8.16
C THR A 22 3.86 -39.83 -7.35
N LYS A 23 3.41 -38.62 -6.98
CA LYS A 23 2.03 -38.42 -6.51
C LYS A 23 1.09 -38.36 -7.70
N LYS A 24 0.65 -39.53 -8.16
CA LYS A 24 -0.74 -39.66 -8.61
C LYS A 24 -1.62 -39.39 -7.38
N ASP A 25 -2.67 -38.61 -7.59
CA ASP A 25 -3.75 -38.33 -6.63
C ASP A 25 -3.41 -37.41 -5.46
N LEU A 26 -3.06 -36.16 -5.77
CA LEU A 26 -3.37 -35.05 -4.85
C LEU A 26 -4.79 -34.57 -5.16
N VAL A 27 -5.70 -34.81 -4.22
CA VAL A 27 -7.04 -34.25 -4.21
C VAL A 27 -6.92 -32.73 -4.31
N GLN A 28 -7.42 -32.16 -5.40
CA GLN A 28 -7.58 -30.71 -5.52
C GLN A 28 -8.49 -30.23 -4.38
N PRO A 29 -8.04 -29.30 -3.53
CA PRO A 29 -8.95 -28.63 -2.60
C PRO A 29 -10.04 -27.97 -3.44
N GLY A 30 -11.30 -28.29 -3.15
CA GLY A 30 -12.44 -27.63 -3.79
C GLY A 30 -12.27 -26.12 -3.66
N ILE A 31 -12.23 -25.43 -4.79
CA ILE A 31 -12.22 -23.97 -4.84
C ILE A 31 -13.53 -23.53 -4.18
N PRO A 32 -13.51 -22.82 -3.03
CA PRO A 32 -14.73 -22.26 -2.49
C PRO A 32 -15.33 -21.33 -3.55
N PRO A 33 -16.65 -21.35 -3.78
CA PRO A 33 -17.28 -20.49 -4.78
C PRO A 33 -16.82 -19.06 -4.55
N VAL A 34 -16.22 -18.46 -5.58
CA VAL A 34 -15.86 -17.05 -5.60
C VAL A 34 -17.15 -16.29 -5.30
N PRO A 35 -17.25 -15.55 -4.18
CA PRO A 35 -18.41 -14.71 -3.95
C PRO A 35 -18.52 -13.78 -5.15
N GLN A 36 -19.64 -13.86 -5.87
CA GLN A 36 -19.94 -12.92 -6.94
C GLN A 36 -19.76 -11.52 -6.35
N GLN A 37 -18.91 -10.70 -6.97
CA GLN A 37 -18.83 -9.29 -6.63
C GLN A 37 -20.27 -8.75 -6.61
N PRO A 38 -20.71 -8.05 -5.54
CA PRO A 38 -22.00 -7.41 -5.53
C PRO A 38 -22.14 -6.62 -6.82
N GLN A 39 -23.15 -6.95 -7.63
CA GLN A 39 -23.49 -6.12 -8.78
C GLN A 39 -23.73 -4.72 -8.24
N GLN A 40 -22.93 -3.79 -8.72
CA GLN A 40 -23.06 -2.37 -8.40
C GLN A 40 -24.51 -1.99 -8.71
N PRO A 41 -25.28 -1.44 -7.75
CA PRO A 41 -26.61 -0.96 -8.03
C PRO A 41 -26.54 -0.03 -9.23
N SER A 42 -27.38 -0.29 -10.22
CA SER A 42 -27.53 0.60 -11.36
C SER A 42 -28.23 1.86 -10.87
N ASP A 43 -27.47 2.76 -10.25
CA ASP A 43 -27.98 4.07 -9.86
C ASP A 43 -28.27 4.83 -11.15
N THR A 44 -29.56 4.83 -11.49
CA THR A 44 -30.09 5.68 -12.54
C THR A 44 -29.95 7.10 -12.00
N ILE A 45 -28.90 7.81 -12.40
CA ILE A 45 -28.72 9.23 -12.06
C ILE A 45 -29.91 9.97 -12.68
N VAL A 46 -30.91 10.28 -11.88
CA VAL A 46 -31.98 11.20 -12.27
C VAL A 46 -31.32 12.57 -12.37
N LYS A 47 -30.85 12.91 -13.57
CA LYS A 47 -30.37 14.25 -13.88
C LYS A 47 -31.58 15.18 -13.75
N PRO A 48 -31.59 16.14 -12.80
CA PRO A 48 -32.70 17.08 -12.72
C PRO A 48 -32.77 17.88 -14.02
N ASP A 49 -33.97 17.98 -14.58
CA ASP A 49 -34.26 18.70 -15.83
C ASP A 49 -34.25 20.21 -15.53
N ILE A 50 -33.06 20.75 -15.26
CA ILE A 50 -32.83 22.19 -15.07
C ILE A 50 -32.53 22.77 -16.46
N PRO A 51 -33.30 23.76 -16.94
CA PRO A 51 -32.98 24.46 -18.18
C PRO A 51 -31.55 24.99 -18.14
N ALA A 52 -30.77 24.79 -19.22
CA ALA A 52 -29.33 25.10 -19.24
C ALA A 52 -29.00 26.56 -18.86
N ALA A 53 -29.92 27.51 -19.07
CA ALA A 53 -29.77 28.92 -18.70
C ALA A 53 -29.87 29.20 -17.18
N GLN A 54 -30.15 28.19 -16.35
CA GLN A 54 -30.37 28.31 -14.90
C GLN A 54 -29.41 27.43 -14.08
N ILE A 55 -28.24 27.08 -14.64
CA ILE A 55 -27.25 26.24 -13.97
C ILE A 55 -26.01 27.06 -13.63
N ILE A 56 -25.53 26.92 -12.39
CA ILE A 56 -24.19 27.35 -11.97
C ILE A 56 -23.36 26.11 -11.78
N THR A 57 -22.28 25.98 -12.53
CA THR A 57 -21.32 24.89 -12.34
C THR A 57 -20.21 25.34 -11.41
N ILE A 58 -19.91 24.53 -10.39
CA ILE A 58 -18.75 24.70 -9.51
C ILE A 58 -17.91 23.42 -9.53
N GLY A 59 -16.63 23.52 -9.19
CA GLY A 59 -15.81 22.36 -8.88
C GLY A 59 -15.88 22.03 -7.39
N LEU A 60 -15.91 20.75 -7.04
CA LEU A 60 -15.79 20.26 -5.67
C LEU A 60 -14.75 19.15 -5.60
N GLN A 61 -13.87 19.17 -4.60
CA GLN A 61 -12.89 18.12 -4.35
C GLN A 61 -12.88 17.74 -2.87
N ALA A 62 -12.94 16.43 -2.60
CA ALA A 62 -12.73 15.89 -1.26
C ALA A 62 -11.23 15.86 -0.94
N VAL A 63 -10.83 16.48 0.17
CA VAL A 63 -9.44 16.50 0.64
C VAL A 63 -9.40 16.14 2.11
N ILE A 64 -8.79 15.01 2.45
CA ILE A 64 -8.65 14.55 3.84
C ILE A 64 -7.17 14.45 4.18
N ARG A 65 -6.78 15.12 5.27
CA ARG A 65 -5.44 14.98 5.84
C ARG A 65 -5.45 13.87 6.89
N VAL A 66 -4.57 12.89 6.76
CA VAL A 66 -4.36 11.82 7.76
C VAL A 66 -2.92 11.90 8.22
N GLY A 67 -2.70 12.36 9.46
CA GLY A 67 -1.35 12.72 9.93
C GLY A 67 -0.69 13.75 9.02
N ASP A 68 0.50 13.43 8.52
CA ASP A 68 1.28 14.29 7.64
C ASP A 68 0.94 14.13 6.15
N LEU A 69 0.06 13.19 5.80
CA LEU A 69 -0.30 12.92 4.40
C LEU A 69 -1.65 13.53 4.03
N VAL A 70 -1.71 14.08 2.82
CA VAL A 70 -2.94 14.61 2.22
C VAL A 70 -3.44 13.61 1.18
N TYR A 71 -4.70 13.23 1.32
CA TYR A 71 -5.44 12.43 0.35
C TYR A 71 -6.43 13.35 -0.38
N ASP A 72 -6.15 13.61 -1.64
CA ASP A 72 -6.88 14.53 -2.52
C ASP A 72 -7.54 13.82 -3.71
N GLN A 73 -7.38 12.49 -3.79
CA GLN A 73 -8.02 11.58 -4.75
C GLN A 73 -8.95 10.63 -4.00
N VAL A 74 -9.90 11.20 -3.26
CA VAL A 74 -10.77 10.43 -2.36
C VAL A 74 -12.21 10.50 -2.84
N PRO A 75 -12.88 9.38 -3.17
CA PRO A 75 -14.30 9.39 -3.42
C PRO A 75 -15.03 9.57 -2.09
N ALA A 76 -16.08 10.39 -2.07
CA ALA A 76 -16.82 10.75 -0.85
C ALA A 76 -18.32 10.86 -1.12
N ARG A 77 -19.13 10.69 -0.08
CA ARG A 77 -20.56 10.99 -0.16
C ARG A 77 -20.79 12.46 0.15
N LEU A 78 -21.55 13.13 -0.71
CA LEU A 78 -21.99 14.50 -0.51
C LEU A 78 -23.51 14.54 -0.40
N ASP A 79 -24.04 15.01 0.72
CA ASP A 79 -25.44 15.39 0.82
C ASP A 79 -25.53 16.90 0.57
N LEU A 80 -26.23 17.30 -0.50
CA LEU A 80 -26.48 18.69 -0.86
C LEU A 80 -27.91 19.06 -0.48
N THR A 81 -28.06 20.04 0.40
CA THR A 81 -29.34 20.69 0.68
C THR A 81 -29.35 22.08 0.06
N THR A 82 -30.40 22.43 -0.67
CA THR A 82 -30.56 23.74 -1.30
C THR A 82 -31.91 24.34 -0.99
N TRP A 83 -32.01 25.67 -0.91
CA TRP A 83 -33.28 26.36 -0.61
C TRP A 83 -33.66 27.29 -1.75
N ASP A 84 -34.91 27.22 -2.19
CA ASP A 84 -35.49 28.17 -3.14
C ASP A 84 -35.81 29.52 -2.46
N SER A 85 -36.30 30.49 -3.25
CA SER A 85 -36.71 31.81 -2.75
C SER A 85 -37.87 31.77 -1.75
N SER A 86 -38.60 30.65 -1.66
CA SER A 86 -39.64 30.40 -0.64
C SER A 86 -39.07 29.74 0.62
N ASN A 87 -37.75 29.61 0.72
CA ASN A 87 -37.02 28.93 1.79
C ASN A 87 -37.42 27.45 1.95
N LYS A 88 -37.88 26.80 0.87
CA LYS A 88 -38.20 25.37 0.88
C LYS A 88 -36.92 24.56 0.59
N PRO A 89 -36.56 23.57 1.45
CA PRO A 89 -35.36 22.76 1.23
C PRO A 89 -35.60 21.66 0.18
N TYR A 90 -34.56 21.40 -0.60
CA TYR A 90 -34.42 20.25 -1.50
C TYR A 90 -33.11 19.53 -1.18
N VAL A 91 -33.17 18.23 -0.95
CA VAL A 91 -32.02 17.42 -0.56
C VAL A 91 -31.71 16.42 -1.67
N ARG A 92 -30.44 16.27 -2.02
CA ARG A 92 -29.95 15.20 -2.89
C ARG A 92 -28.61 14.65 -2.38
N SER A 93 -28.43 13.34 -2.50
CA SER A 93 -27.16 12.68 -2.23
C SER A 93 -26.40 12.47 -3.54
N ILE A 94 -25.11 12.75 -3.54
CA ILE A 94 -24.20 12.67 -4.68
C ILE A 94 -23.00 11.83 -4.26
N GLN A 95 -22.63 10.84 -5.06
CA GLN A 95 -21.36 10.15 -4.92
C GLN A 95 -20.31 10.94 -5.71
N LEU A 96 -19.30 11.46 -5.02
CA LEU A 96 -18.15 12.11 -5.65
C LEU A 96 -17.16 11.05 -6.11
N GLU A 97 -16.67 11.21 -7.33
CA GLU A 97 -15.54 10.46 -7.87
C GLU A 97 -14.22 10.95 -7.24
N PRO A 98 -13.15 10.14 -7.29
CA PRO A 98 -11.83 10.59 -6.85
C PRO A 98 -11.37 11.86 -7.59
N GLY A 99 -10.93 12.86 -6.84
CA GLY A 99 -10.38 14.10 -7.41
C GLY A 99 -11.42 15.21 -7.56
N LYS A 100 -11.32 15.98 -8.67
CA LYS A 100 -12.18 17.14 -8.93
C LYS A 100 -13.48 16.69 -9.58
N ASN A 101 -14.61 17.16 -9.05
CA ASN A 101 -15.96 16.85 -9.52
C ASN A 101 -16.68 18.13 -9.91
N ASP A 102 -17.36 18.15 -11.05
CA ASP A 102 -18.22 19.27 -11.44
C ASP A 102 -19.62 19.09 -10.86
N LEU A 103 -20.11 20.10 -10.15
CA LEU A 103 -21.44 20.13 -9.56
C LEU A 103 -22.28 21.22 -10.20
N ASN A 104 -23.46 20.83 -10.67
CA ASN A 104 -24.45 21.73 -11.25
C ASN A 104 -25.48 22.15 -10.19
N LEU A 105 -25.53 23.43 -9.90
CA LEU A 105 -26.41 24.05 -8.91
C LEU A 105 -27.53 24.82 -9.63
N ASP A 106 -28.76 24.77 -9.10
CA ASP A 106 -29.88 25.55 -9.64
C ASP A 106 -29.71 27.03 -9.26
N ALA A 107 -29.58 27.90 -10.26
CA ALA A 107 -29.34 29.32 -10.07
C ALA A 107 -30.49 30.06 -9.39
N ARG A 108 -31.69 29.45 -9.33
CA ARG A 108 -32.87 30.00 -8.65
C ARG A 108 -32.85 29.78 -7.13
N HIS A 109 -32.00 28.87 -6.64
CA HIS A 109 -31.85 28.64 -5.22
C HIS A 109 -30.98 29.74 -4.58
N ILE A 110 -31.39 30.17 -3.39
CA ILE A 110 -30.76 31.28 -2.67
C ILE A 110 -29.67 30.80 -1.70
N ARG A 111 -29.71 29.54 -1.27
CA ARG A 111 -28.77 28.95 -0.31
C ARG A 111 -28.44 27.50 -0.64
N PHE A 112 -27.20 27.09 -0.33
CA PHE A 112 -26.65 25.77 -0.60
C PHE A 112 -25.83 25.29 0.61
N GLN A 113 -26.18 24.14 1.17
CA GLN A 113 -25.43 23.46 2.23
C GLN A 113 -24.89 22.15 1.70
N PHE A 114 -23.57 22.03 1.72
CA PHE A 114 -22.80 20.87 1.33
C PHE A 114 -22.42 20.12 2.61
N LYS A 115 -22.72 18.82 2.69
CA LYS A 115 -22.29 17.95 3.78
C LYS A 115 -21.51 16.78 3.21
N LEU A 116 -20.20 16.79 3.38
CA LEU A 116 -19.31 15.75 2.89
C LEU A 116 -19.04 14.73 3.99
N THR A 117 -19.16 13.43 3.69
CA THR A 117 -18.87 12.33 4.60
C THR A 117 -17.92 11.32 3.97
N LYS A 118 -16.82 11.01 4.66
CA LYS A 118 -15.87 9.96 4.28
C LYS A 118 -14.97 9.57 5.45
N TRP A 119 -14.67 8.28 5.60
CA TRP A 119 -13.77 7.76 6.65
C TRP A 119 -14.17 8.20 8.07
N GLY A 120 -15.47 8.22 8.34
CA GLY A 120 -16.01 8.67 9.63
C GLY A 120 -15.82 10.16 9.90
N GLN A 121 -15.28 10.93 8.95
CA GLN A 121 -15.21 12.39 8.99
C GLN A 121 -16.44 12.98 8.33
N THR A 122 -16.90 14.11 8.86
CA THR A 122 -17.96 14.93 8.27
C THR A 122 -17.46 16.37 8.20
N ASP A 123 -17.66 17.00 7.06
CA ASP A 123 -17.39 18.43 6.86
C ASP A 123 -18.63 19.09 6.26
N GLU A 124 -18.92 20.31 6.68
CA GLU A 124 -20.10 21.06 6.27
C GLU A 124 -19.73 22.48 5.83
N MET A 125 -20.24 22.88 4.67
CA MET A 125 -20.07 24.22 4.12
C MET A 125 -21.42 24.76 3.70
N THR A 126 -21.75 25.99 4.09
CA THR A 126 -22.95 26.69 3.63
C THR A 126 -22.54 27.91 2.82
N LEU A 127 -23.10 28.04 1.63
CA LEU A 127 -22.91 29.16 0.73
C LEU A 127 -24.26 29.78 0.38
N GLU A 128 -24.35 31.09 0.53
CA GLU A 128 -25.43 31.86 -0.08
C GLU A 128 -25.14 32.03 -1.58
N ARG A 129 -26.19 32.22 -2.38
CA ARG A 129 -26.12 32.34 -3.85
C ARG A 129 -25.09 33.37 -4.32
N ASP A 130 -25.00 34.50 -3.63
CA ASP A 130 -24.10 35.60 -3.99
C ASP A 130 -22.63 35.29 -3.70
N ASN A 131 -22.36 34.29 -2.85
CA ASN A 131 -21.00 33.84 -2.51
C ASN A 131 -20.50 32.72 -3.44
N ILE A 132 -21.35 32.22 -4.34
CA ILE A 132 -20.98 31.17 -5.28
C ILE A 132 -20.32 31.78 -6.50
N GLN A 133 -19.07 31.37 -6.74
CA GLN A 133 -18.32 31.76 -7.93
C GLN A 133 -18.38 30.64 -8.97
N PRO A 134 -18.95 30.89 -10.18
CA PRO A 134 -18.97 29.91 -11.25
C PRO A 134 -17.55 29.42 -11.61
N GLY A 135 -17.38 28.12 -11.76
CA GLY A 135 -16.10 27.48 -12.07
C GLY A 135 -15.08 27.43 -10.94
N MET A 136 -15.38 27.99 -9.76
CA MET A 136 -14.48 27.91 -8.61
C MET A 136 -14.42 26.48 -8.05
N LEU A 137 -13.22 26.04 -7.69
CA LEU A 137 -12.99 24.77 -7.01
C LEU A 137 -13.07 24.97 -5.50
N TYR A 138 -14.08 24.37 -4.88
CA TYR A 138 -14.21 24.27 -3.43
C TYR A 138 -13.57 22.96 -2.95
N GLN A 139 -12.77 23.04 -1.90
CA GLN A 139 -12.20 21.86 -1.24
C GLN A 139 -12.92 21.64 0.09
N MET A 140 -13.37 20.41 0.31
CA MET A 140 -14.07 20.01 1.52
C MET A 140 -13.43 18.76 2.12
N GLY A 141 -13.47 18.65 3.43
CA GLY A 141 -12.94 17.53 4.19
C GLY A 141 -12.31 17.98 5.49
N GLY A 142 -11.54 17.09 6.11
CA GLY A 142 -11.04 17.32 7.46
C GLY A 142 -9.65 16.75 7.69
N ALA A 143 -9.22 16.83 8.95
CA ALA A 143 -8.01 16.20 9.43
C ALA A 143 -8.35 15.06 10.39
N ALA A 144 -7.72 13.91 10.18
CA ALA A 144 -7.78 12.76 11.07
C ALA A 144 -6.39 12.43 11.62
N ALA A 145 -6.34 12.02 12.88
CA ALA A 145 -5.11 11.46 13.46
C ALA A 145 -4.83 10.08 12.86
N VAL A 146 -3.56 9.74 12.72
CA VAL A 146 -3.12 8.41 12.26
C VAL A 146 -3.52 7.36 13.30
N LYS A 147 -4.18 6.28 12.88
CA LYS A 147 -4.28 5.06 13.69
C LYS A 147 -2.97 4.30 13.66
N LYS A 148 -2.34 4.14 14.81
CA LYS A 148 -1.10 3.38 14.98
C LYS A 148 -1.41 1.89 14.90
N LEU A 149 -0.73 1.16 14.02
CA LEU A 149 -0.85 -0.28 13.93
C LEU A 149 -0.10 -0.89 15.11
N LYS A 150 -0.75 -1.67 15.99
CA LYS A 150 -0.10 -2.34 17.13
C LYS A 150 0.50 -3.67 16.73
N TYR A 151 -0.26 -4.47 16.00
CA TYR A 151 0.23 -5.73 15.45
C TYR A 151 -0.63 -6.19 14.27
N GLU A 152 -0.07 -7.09 13.48
CA GLU A 152 -0.77 -7.83 12.43
C GLU A 152 -0.53 -9.32 12.62
N ILE A 153 -1.52 -10.14 12.25
CA ILE A 153 -1.39 -11.60 12.26
C ILE A 153 -1.66 -12.07 10.84
N THR A 154 -0.73 -12.84 10.28
CA THR A 154 -0.92 -13.52 8.99
C THR A 154 -1.19 -15.00 9.21
N ALA A 155 -2.20 -15.51 8.54
CA ALA A 155 -2.63 -16.90 8.55
C ALA A 155 -2.69 -17.47 7.13
N VAL A 156 -2.44 -18.77 6.99
CA VAL A 156 -2.54 -19.51 5.73
C VAL A 156 -3.78 -20.40 5.77
N TRP A 157 -4.48 -20.53 4.65
CA TRP A 157 -5.59 -21.47 4.52
C TRP A 157 -5.09 -22.91 4.39
N VAL A 158 -5.39 -23.76 5.38
CA VAL A 158 -4.96 -25.16 5.42
C VAL A 158 -6.12 -26.01 5.94
N GLU A 159 -6.50 -27.05 5.19
CA GLU A 159 -7.51 -28.04 5.60
C GLU A 159 -8.86 -27.42 6.02
N GLY A 160 -9.33 -26.40 5.29
CA GLY A 160 -10.64 -25.77 5.54
C GLY A 160 -10.65 -24.70 6.62
N ALA A 161 -9.49 -24.31 7.18
CA ALA A 161 -9.40 -23.24 8.17
C ALA A 161 -8.15 -22.37 7.98
N TYR A 162 -8.24 -21.10 8.42
CA TYR A 162 -7.07 -20.24 8.53
C TYR A 162 -6.25 -20.60 9.78
N ARG A 163 -4.97 -20.89 9.57
CA ARG A 163 -4.01 -21.18 10.65
C ARG A 163 -2.98 -20.06 10.71
N ASN A 164 -2.85 -19.43 11.87
CA ASN A 164 -1.85 -18.40 12.10
C ASN A 164 -0.46 -18.94 11.76
N GLU A 165 0.31 -18.11 11.06
CA GLU A 165 1.64 -18.43 10.52
C GLU A 165 2.68 -17.46 11.06
N SER A 166 2.37 -16.17 11.07
CA SER A 166 3.27 -15.13 11.56
C SER A 166 2.53 -13.97 12.21
N LYS A 167 3.27 -13.19 13.01
CA LYS A 167 2.80 -11.95 13.62
C LYS A 167 3.90 -10.90 13.50
N SER A 168 3.52 -9.67 13.19
CA SER A 168 4.41 -8.50 13.32
C SER A 168 3.85 -7.60 14.41
N GLU A 169 4.68 -7.20 15.38
CA GLU A 169 4.34 -6.22 16.42
C GLU A 169 5.11 -4.92 16.23
N TYR A 170 4.42 -3.80 16.41
CA TYR A 170 4.95 -2.46 16.18
C TYR A 170 5.06 -1.72 17.51
N GLN A 171 6.26 -1.27 17.84
CA GLN A 171 6.55 -0.58 19.08
C GLN A 171 6.80 0.90 18.81
N TYR A 172 6.17 1.76 19.60
CA TYR A 172 6.24 3.20 19.43
C TYR A 172 6.93 3.87 20.63
N GLY A 173 7.70 4.91 20.37
CA GLY A 173 8.28 5.78 21.40
C GLY A 173 7.27 6.79 21.95
N ASN A 174 7.69 7.57 22.95
CA ASN A 174 6.86 8.58 23.62
C ASN A 174 6.37 9.69 22.68
N ASN A 175 7.15 10.02 21.64
CA ASN A 175 6.79 10.98 20.60
C ASN A 175 5.88 10.38 19.51
N GLY A 176 5.51 9.10 19.64
CA GLY A 176 4.66 8.38 18.71
C GLY A 176 5.33 7.85 17.44
N GLN A 177 6.64 7.99 17.30
CA GLN A 177 7.41 7.38 16.20
C GLN A 177 7.53 5.86 16.41
N LEU A 178 7.54 5.10 15.31
CA LEU A 178 7.80 3.67 15.33
C LEU A 178 9.28 3.44 15.67
N THR A 179 9.59 2.80 16.79
CA THR A 179 10.97 2.56 17.24
C THR A 179 11.45 1.14 16.94
N ALA A 180 10.53 0.17 16.90
CA ALA A 180 10.88 -1.20 16.55
C ALA A 180 9.71 -1.97 15.92
N VAL A 181 10.05 -2.98 15.11
CA VAL A 181 9.12 -4.00 14.61
C VAL A 181 9.65 -5.37 15.00
N LYS A 182 8.85 -6.14 15.74
CA LYS A 182 9.19 -7.51 16.15
C LYS A 182 8.45 -8.51 15.29
N TYR A 183 9.16 -9.51 14.78
CA TYR A 183 8.60 -10.56 13.94
C TYR A 183 8.53 -11.85 14.71
N TYR A 184 7.40 -12.52 14.55
CA TYR A 184 7.13 -13.83 15.14
C TYR A 184 6.71 -14.81 14.05
N GLN A 185 7.16 -16.05 14.17
CA GLN A 185 6.73 -17.16 13.34
C GLN A 185 6.15 -18.27 14.20
N ARG A 186 5.27 -19.08 13.61
CA ARG A 186 4.72 -20.25 14.27
C ARG A 186 5.73 -21.40 14.26
N LYS A 187 6.02 -21.97 15.43
CA LYS A 187 6.75 -23.23 15.58
C LYS A 187 5.92 -24.42 15.11
N LYS A 188 6.58 -25.57 14.92
CA LYS A 188 5.92 -26.85 14.61
C LYS A 188 4.88 -27.26 15.66
N ASP A 189 5.10 -26.92 16.92
CA ASP A 189 4.16 -27.17 18.03
C ASP A 189 3.00 -26.17 18.10
N GLY A 190 3.02 -25.13 17.26
CA GLY A 190 2.00 -24.09 17.20
C GLY A 190 2.28 -22.85 18.04
N ALA A 191 3.31 -22.84 18.88
CA ALA A 191 3.67 -21.67 19.68
C ALA A 191 4.25 -20.54 18.80
N PRO A 192 3.99 -19.26 19.12
CA PRO A 192 4.70 -18.15 18.49
C PRO A 192 6.14 -18.10 18.98
N GLU A 193 7.08 -17.96 18.05
CA GLU A 193 8.50 -17.74 18.29
C GLU A 193 8.88 -16.36 17.78
N HIS A 194 9.45 -15.52 18.64
CA HIS A 194 10.14 -14.32 18.18
C HIS A 194 11.31 -14.75 17.30
N THR A 195 11.45 -14.19 16.10
CA THR A 195 12.52 -14.56 15.15
C THR A 195 13.48 -13.42 14.86
N MET A 196 13.02 -12.17 14.95
CA MET A 196 13.79 -11.02 14.48
C MET A 196 13.19 -9.71 15.01
N THR A 197 14.04 -8.72 15.26
CA THR A 197 13.61 -7.34 15.52
C THR A 197 14.27 -6.37 14.53
N GLU A 198 13.49 -5.45 13.96
CA GLU A 198 13.99 -4.25 13.28
C GLU A 198 13.92 -3.06 14.24
N HIS A 199 15.04 -2.37 14.45
CA HIS A 199 15.13 -1.12 15.20
C HIS A 199 15.25 0.05 14.24
N LEU A 200 14.39 1.06 14.40
CA LEU A 200 14.36 2.26 13.57
C LEU A 200 15.10 3.38 14.29
N ILE A 201 16.14 3.90 13.65
CA ILE A 201 17.01 4.95 14.20
C ILE A 201 16.77 6.24 13.41
N TYR A 202 16.58 7.33 14.15
CA TYR A 202 16.11 8.61 13.63
C TYR A 202 17.16 9.71 13.71
N ALA A 203 17.16 10.58 12.70
CA ALA A 203 17.67 11.94 12.81
C ALA A 203 16.48 12.89 12.69
N GLY A 204 16.13 13.55 13.79
CA GLY A 204 14.90 14.37 13.89
C GLY A 204 13.65 13.50 13.69
N ASN A 205 12.87 13.80 12.66
CA ASN A 205 11.64 13.06 12.33
C ASN A 205 11.79 12.05 11.19
N ARG A 206 13.01 11.72 10.76
CA ARG A 206 13.26 10.80 9.64
C ARG A 206 14.11 9.61 10.08
N VAL A 207 13.72 8.42 9.62
CA VAL A 207 14.56 7.22 9.74
C VAL A 207 15.78 7.38 8.84
N THR A 208 16.95 7.18 9.44
CA THR A 208 18.28 7.20 8.80
C THR A 208 18.93 5.82 8.78
N GLU A 209 18.58 4.95 9.73
CA GLU A 209 19.10 3.58 9.82
C GLU A 209 17.97 2.63 10.28
N ILE A 210 17.91 1.43 9.70
CA ILE A 210 17.12 0.31 10.18
C ILE A 210 18.07 -0.83 10.48
N ARG A 211 18.18 -1.19 11.76
CA ARG A 211 19.03 -2.27 12.23
C ARG A 211 18.21 -3.51 12.53
N LYS A 212 18.48 -4.59 11.82
CA LYS A 212 17.78 -5.87 11.96
C LYS A 212 18.65 -6.85 12.74
N VAL A 213 18.14 -7.33 13.86
CA VAL A 213 18.84 -8.25 14.77
C VAL A 213 18.04 -9.52 15.00
N ASP A 214 18.74 -10.63 15.14
CA ASP A 214 18.14 -11.92 15.51
C ASP A 214 17.71 -11.95 16.99
N VAL A 215 17.27 -13.12 17.46
CA VAL A 215 16.79 -13.34 18.82
C VAL A 215 17.89 -13.24 19.89
N GLU A 216 19.15 -13.43 19.50
CA GLU A 216 20.32 -13.35 20.37
C GLU A 216 20.92 -11.94 20.38
N GLY A 217 20.37 -11.03 19.56
CA GLY A 217 20.87 -9.66 19.37
C GLY A 217 22.00 -9.55 18.34
N GLY A 218 22.31 -10.64 17.63
CA GLY A 218 23.24 -10.65 16.51
C GLY A 218 22.74 -9.78 15.35
N LEU A 219 23.62 -8.98 14.77
CA LEU A 219 23.29 -8.15 13.61
C LEU A 219 23.11 -9.02 12.36
N VAL A 220 21.92 -8.95 11.76
CA VAL A 220 21.56 -9.71 10.55
C VAL A 220 21.64 -8.84 9.31
N GLU A 221 21.11 -7.63 9.40
CA GLU A 221 21.05 -6.68 8.29
C GLU A 221 21.04 -5.24 8.83
N ASN A 222 21.70 -4.33 8.12
CA ASN A 222 21.59 -2.90 8.37
C ASN A 222 21.23 -2.16 7.08
N ILE A 223 20.30 -1.21 7.16
CA ILE A 223 19.88 -0.38 6.03
C ILE A 223 20.02 1.09 6.39
N PHE A 224 20.80 1.84 5.61
CA PHE A 224 21.02 3.27 5.76
C PHE A 224 20.29 4.06 4.69
N PHE A 225 19.83 5.25 5.04
CA PHE A 225 19.12 6.17 4.13
C PHE A 225 19.77 7.55 4.15
N THR A 226 20.11 8.05 2.97
CA THR A 226 20.51 9.45 2.74
C THR A 226 19.35 10.20 2.10
N ARG A 227 19.12 11.45 2.51
CA ARG A 227 18.01 12.28 2.04
C ARG A 227 18.47 13.64 1.55
N ASP A 228 17.70 14.23 0.64
CA ASP A 228 17.83 15.64 0.26
C ASP A 228 17.17 16.59 1.28
N GLN A 229 17.24 17.90 1.02
CA GLN A 229 16.65 18.94 1.86
C GLN A 229 15.12 18.87 1.91
N GLN A 230 14.48 18.27 0.89
CA GLN A 230 13.04 18.04 0.83
C GLN A 230 12.63 16.73 1.54
N GLY A 231 13.61 15.97 2.07
CA GLY A 231 13.41 14.73 2.80
C GLY A 231 13.20 13.50 1.92
N LYS A 232 13.41 13.59 0.59
CA LYS A 232 13.37 12.45 -0.32
C LYS A 232 14.64 11.61 -0.18
N ILE A 233 14.53 10.29 -0.31
CA ILE A 233 15.68 9.39 -0.23
C ILE A 233 16.48 9.49 -1.52
N THR A 234 17.75 9.89 -1.45
CA THR A 234 18.64 10.03 -2.62
C THR A 234 19.64 8.90 -2.73
N ALA A 235 19.95 8.24 -1.62
CA ALA A 235 20.78 7.03 -1.61
C ALA A 235 20.36 6.09 -0.47
N MET A 236 20.62 4.81 -0.67
CA MET A 236 20.45 3.77 0.34
C MET A 236 21.68 2.86 0.35
N ARG A 237 21.98 2.26 1.49
CA ARG A 237 23.01 1.24 1.61
C ARG A 237 22.50 0.12 2.50
N LYS A 238 22.54 -1.11 2.01
CA LYS A 238 22.20 -2.32 2.77
C LYS A 238 23.44 -3.16 3.00
N GLU A 239 23.65 -3.60 4.23
CA GLU A 239 24.75 -4.48 4.66
C GLU A 239 24.15 -5.74 5.28
N ALA A 240 24.40 -6.91 4.67
CA ALA A 240 23.91 -8.19 5.17
C ALA A 240 24.85 -9.33 4.73
N GLY A 241 25.23 -10.22 5.65
CA GLY A 241 26.06 -11.39 5.34
C GLY A 241 27.40 -11.07 4.66
N GLY A 242 28.03 -9.94 5.04
CA GLY A 242 29.28 -9.48 4.42
C GLY A 242 29.13 -8.85 3.02
N ILE A 243 27.90 -8.71 2.52
CA ILE A 243 27.60 -8.07 1.23
C ILE A 243 27.05 -6.68 1.48
N THR A 244 27.60 -5.70 0.76
CA THR A 244 27.06 -4.34 0.69
C THR A 244 26.34 -4.15 -0.64
N THR A 245 25.10 -3.70 -0.57
CA THR A 245 24.33 -3.24 -1.72
C THR A 245 24.12 -1.74 -1.59
N SER A 246 24.66 -0.97 -2.52
CA SER A 246 24.45 0.48 -2.59
C SER A 246 23.37 0.80 -3.60
N ALA A 247 22.54 1.80 -3.32
CA ALA A 247 21.47 2.24 -4.21
C ALA A 247 21.50 3.77 -4.36
N THR A 248 21.43 4.27 -5.58
CA THR A 248 21.24 5.70 -5.88
C THR A 248 19.84 5.92 -6.44
N VAL A 249 19.12 6.91 -5.92
CA VAL A 249 17.71 7.18 -6.26
C VAL A 249 17.58 8.51 -6.97
N HIS A 250 16.92 8.51 -8.13
CA HIS A 250 16.61 9.69 -8.92
C HIS A 250 15.10 9.85 -9.08
N TYR A 251 14.62 11.08 -8.94
CA TYR A 251 13.21 11.43 -9.12
C TYR A 251 13.04 12.34 -10.33
N THR A 252 12.07 12.03 -11.19
CA THR A 252 11.67 12.86 -12.32
C THR A 252 10.18 13.20 -12.16
N PRO A 253 9.83 14.46 -11.84
CA PRO A 253 8.43 14.85 -11.75
C PRO A 253 7.77 14.81 -13.13
N GLY A 254 6.56 14.27 -13.19
CA GLY A 254 5.69 14.30 -14.37
C GLY A 254 4.47 15.19 -14.15
N THR A 255 3.52 15.12 -15.09
CA THR A 255 2.22 15.81 -14.99
C THR A 255 1.19 14.97 -14.22
N ASN A 256 0.09 15.60 -13.76
CA ASN A 256 -1.05 14.91 -13.14
C ASN A 256 -0.68 14.00 -11.95
N GLY A 257 0.19 14.49 -11.06
CA GLY A 257 0.62 13.74 -9.88
C GLY A 257 1.53 12.55 -10.16
N ARG A 258 2.04 12.41 -11.40
CA ARG A 258 3.03 11.39 -11.77
C ARG A 258 4.43 11.77 -11.26
N VAL A 259 5.15 10.78 -10.75
CA VAL A 259 6.59 10.86 -10.43
C VAL A 259 7.25 9.57 -10.88
N ASP A 260 8.24 9.67 -11.76
CA ASP A 260 9.08 8.53 -12.11
C ASP A 260 10.27 8.47 -11.14
N VAL A 261 10.57 7.29 -10.61
CA VAL A 261 11.66 7.04 -9.68
C VAL A 261 12.57 5.97 -10.28
N ARG A 262 13.86 6.28 -10.44
CA ARG A 262 14.86 5.33 -10.90
C ARG A 262 15.83 5.02 -9.76
N ILE A 263 16.02 3.74 -9.48
CA ILE A 263 17.00 3.25 -8.50
C ILE A 263 18.08 2.47 -9.23
N LEU A 264 19.35 2.83 -9.01
CA LEU A 264 20.50 2.07 -9.50
C LEU A 264 21.16 1.35 -8.32
N TYR A 265 21.04 0.02 -8.29
CA TYR A 265 21.67 -0.84 -7.30
C TYR A 265 23.03 -1.35 -7.78
N ARG A 266 23.99 -1.43 -6.85
CA ARG A 266 25.34 -1.99 -7.06
C ARG A 266 25.67 -2.98 -5.96
N TYR A 267 26.13 -4.17 -6.33
CA TYR A 267 26.42 -5.26 -5.40
C TYR A 267 27.92 -5.46 -5.23
N SER A 268 28.42 -5.40 -3.99
CA SER A 268 29.86 -5.48 -3.71
C SER A 268 30.51 -6.81 -4.08
N HIS A 269 29.76 -7.92 -4.05
CA HIS A 269 30.30 -9.27 -4.20
C HIS A 269 30.56 -9.70 -5.64
N ASN A 270 29.94 -9.04 -6.62
CA ASN A 270 30.06 -9.40 -8.04
C ASN A 270 30.11 -8.19 -8.97
N ASN A 271 30.10 -6.97 -8.42
CA ASN A 271 30.10 -5.71 -9.16
C ASN A 271 28.99 -5.59 -10.21
N ARG A 272 27.89 -6.34 -10.05
CA ARG A 272 26.72 -6.25 -10.93
C ARG A 272 25.86 -5.05 -10.60
N GLU A 273 25.09 -4.64 -11.58
CA GLU A 273 24.12 -3.55 -11.44
C GLU A 273 22.69 -4.03 -11.72
N LEU A 274 21.74 -3.47 -10.98
CA LEU A 274 20.31 -3.61 -11.25
C LEU A 274 19.72 -2.20 -11.32
N THR A 275 19.03 -1.88 -12.41
CA THR A 275 18.21 -0.66 -12.49
C THR A 275 16.76 -1.03 -12.21
N TYR A 276 16.11 -0.30 -11.30
CA TYR A 276 14.68 -0.40 -11.05
C TYR A 276 14.00 0.93 -11.36
N ASN A 277 13.13 0.94 -12.36
CA ASN A 277 12.31 2.10 -12.73
C ASN A 277 10.91 1.92 -12.17
N MET A 278 10.40 2.91 -11.46
CA MET A 278 9.12 2.89 -10.75
C MET A 278 8.31 4.10 -11.18
N MET A 279 7.03 3.93 -11.45
CA MET A 279 6.11 5.02 -11.74
C MET A 279 5.12 5.16 -10.60
N PHE A 280 5.14 6.31 -9.94
CA PHE A 280 4.14 6.68 -8.95
C PHE A 280 3.11 7.62 -9.59
N VAL A 281 1.83 7.41 -9.28
CA VAL A 281 0.74 8.33 -9.64
C VAL A 281 -0.05 8.62 -8.36
N ASN A 282 -0.21 9.90 -8.03
CA ASN A 282 -0.93 10.35 -6.84
C ASN A 282 -0.40 9.71 -5.53
N GLY A 283 0.88 9.36 -5.51
CA GLY A 283 1.53 8.73 -4.36
C GLY A 283 1.40 7.20 -4.29
N ASN A 284 0.91 6.52 -5.33
CA ASN A 284 0.82 5.06 -5.41
C ASN A 284 1.71 4.50 -6.54
N LEU A 285 2.41 3.40 -6.30
CA LEU A 285 3.27 2.75 -7.30
C LEU A 285 2.43 2.01 -8.35
N VAL A 286 2.17 2.59 -9.52
CA VAL A 286 1.30 1.97 -10.53
C VAL A 286 2.04 0.99 -11.45
N SER A 287 3.36 1.16 -11.61
CA SER A 287 4.19 0.20 -12.34
C SER A 287 5.64 0.20 -11.89
N GLY A 288 6.33 -0.93 -12.06
CA GLY A 288 7.74 -1.09 -11.79
C GLY A 288 8.41 -1.97 -12.86
N ALA A 289 9.65 -1.68 -13.22
CA ALA A 289 10.44 -2.46 -14.16
C ALA A 289 11.89 -2.57 -13.69
N ALA A 290 12.33 -3.76 -13.29
CA ALA A 290 13.69 -4.04 -12.87
C ALA A 290 14.45 -4.77 -14.00
N THR A 291 15.70 -4.40 -14.24
CA THR A 291 16.55 -5.06 -15.25
C THR A 291 18.00 -5.06 -14.79
N ASN A 292 18.67 -6.20 -14.93
CA ASN A 292 20.10 -6.34 -14.66
C ASN A 292 20.93 -6.46 -15.95
N ASP A 293 22.24 -6.47 -15.77
CA ASP A 293 23.26 -6.65 -16.81
C ASP A 293 23.19 -8.00 -17.55
N LEU A 294 22.50 -8.99 -16.98
CA LEU A 294 22.25 -10.29 -17.60
C LEU A 294 20.92 -10.35 -18.38
N HIS A 295 20.27 -9.21 -18.63
CA HIS A 295 18.99 -9.11 -19.31
C HIS A 295 17.84 -9.86 -18.61
N GLN A 296 18.01 -10.20 -17.33
CA GLN A 296 16.91 -10.67 -16.49
C GLN A 296 16.06 -9.47 -16.11
N ASN A 297 14.74 -9.65 -16.12
CA ASN A 297 13.82 -8.57 -15.82
C ASN A 297 12.62 -9.01 -14.99
N GLU A 298 12.07 -8.03 -14.29
CA GLU A 298 10.78 -8.09 -13.61
C GLU A 298 9.97 -6.89 -14.09
N LEU A 299 8.74 -7.13 -14.53
CA LEU A 299 7.76 -6.10 -14.83
C LEU A 299 6.59 -6.26 -13.88
N GLY A 300 6.21 -5.17 -13.22
CA GLY A 300 5.11 -5.12 -12.25
C GLY A 300 4.10 -4.05 -12.61
N ARG A 301 2.82 -4.36 -12.45
CA ARG A 301 1.68 -3.44 -12.54
C ARG A 301 0.82 -3.59 -11.30
N TYR A 302 0.29 -2.48 -10.81
CA TYR A 302 -0.45 -2.46 -9.56
C TYR A 302 -1.68 -1.58 -9.69
N ALA A 303 -2.77 -2.02 -9.07
CA ALA A 303 -3.96 -1.21 -8.88
C ALA A 303 -4.22 -1.07 -7.37
N TYR A 304 -4.92 0.00 -7.03
CA TYR A 304 -5.15 0.43 -5.67
C TYR A 304 -6.64 0.60 -5.45
N ASP A 305 -7.07 0.45 -4.21
CA ASP A 305 -8.36 0.99 -3.78
C ASP A 305 -8.23 2.44 -3.30
N ASP A 306 -9.34 2.99 -2.84
CA ASP A 306 -9.40 4.36 -2.34
C ASP A 306 -9.38 4.42 -0.80
N GLN A 307 -8.71 3.46 -0.14
CA GLN A 307 -8.66 3.35 1.32
C GLN A 307 -7.26 3.61 1.86
N ILE A 308 -7.15 3.85 3.17
CA ILE A 308 -5.90 4.26 3.80
C ILE A 308 -4.96 3.05 3.87
N ASN A 309 -3.73 3.19 3.34
CA ASN A 309 -2.65 2.26 3.64
C ASN A 309 -2.03 2.62 4.99
N PRO A 310 -2.09 1.76 6.03
CA PRO A 310 -1.49 2.08 7.31
C PRO A 310 0.04 2.21 7.25
N TYR A 311 0.71 1.50 6.34
CA TYR A 311 2.18 1.43 6.33
C TYR A 311 2.84 2.75 5.91
N VAL A 312 2.20 3.55 5.06
CA VAL A 312 2.78 4.83 4.60
C VAL A 312 2.88 5.86 5.75
N HIS A 313 2.09 5.68 6.81
CA HIS A 313 2.08 6.54 7.99
C HIS A 313 3.08 6.13 9.07
N LEU A 314 3.76 4.99 8.91
CA LEU A 314 4.70 4.47 9.91
C LEU A 314 6.08 5.12 9.82
N ASN A 315 6.35 5.92 8.77
CA ASN A 315 7.67 6.45 8.45
C ASN A 315 8.75 5.35 8.45
N TRP A 316 8.38 4.18 7.91
CA TRP A 316 9.19 2.97 7.89
C TRP A 316 9.58 2.65 6.44
N PRO A 317 10.60 3.34 5.89
CA PRO A 317 11.04 3.08 4.53
C PRO A 317 11.62 1.67 4.41
N ASP A 318 11.70 1.18 3.18
CA ASP A 318 12.42 -0.04 2.86
C ASP A 318 13.27 0.17 1.61
N PHE A 319 14.15 -0.80 1.36
CA PHE A 319 15.14 -0.74 0.30
C PHE A 319 14.56 -0.75 -1.14
N ASN A 320 13.26 -1.09 -1.26
CA ASN A 320 12.55 -1.27 -2.53
C ASN A 320 11.30 -0.38 -2.65
N PHE A 321 11.10 0.57 -1.72
CA PHE A 321 9.91 1.44 -1.64
C PHE A 321 8.57 0.68 -1.55
N GLY A 322 8.58 -0.55 -1.03
CA GLY A 322 7.39 -1.39 -0.88
C GLY A 322 6.31 -0.80 0.02
N ARG A 323 6.68 0.09 0.95
CA ARG A 323 5.76 0.75 1.90
C ARG A 323 5.43 2.20 1.53
N SER A 324 5.76 2.66 0.33
CA SER A 324 5.62 4.07 -0.05
C SER A 324 4.26 4.46 -0.64
N SER A 325 3.39 3.50 -0.96
CA SER A 325 2.09 3.78 -1.58
C SER A 325 1.06 4.27 -0.57
N ARG A 326 0.30 5.32 -0.90
CA ARG A 326 -0.70 5.94 -0.02
C ARG A 326 -1.93 5.08 0.24
N ASN A 327 -2.33 4.28 -0.75
CA ASN A 327 -3.51 3.42 -0.71
C ASN A 327 -3.15 1.93 -0.71
N ASN A 328 -4.12 1.07 -0.42
CA ASN A 328 -3.88 -0.38 -0.40
C ASN A 328 -3.88 -0.93 -1.82
N VAL A 329 -2.88 -1.75 -2.14
CA VAL A 329 -2.82 -2.48 -3.41
C VAL A 329 -3.94 -3.53 -3.39
N ASN A 330 -4.92 -3.45 -4.28
CA ASN A 330 -6.00 -4.43 -4.38
C ASN A 330 -5.76 -5.47 -5.49
N TRP A 331 -4.85 -5.17 -6.42
CA TRP A 331 -4.46 -6.05 -7.50
C TRP A 331 -3.01 -5.81 -7.91
N SER A 332 -2.32 -6.88 -8.29
CA SER A 332 -0.98 -6.81 -8.86
C SER A 332 -0.77 -7.86 -9.94
N GLN A 333 -0.01 -7.50 -10.96
CA GLN A 333 0.50 -8.43 -11.95
C GLN A 333 2.01 -8.26 -12.04
N LYS A 334 2.71 -9.40 -11.98
CA LYS A 334 4.13 -9.46 -12.25
C LYS A 334 4.44 -10.49 -13.32
N ASP A 335 5.40 -10.13 -14.17
CA ASP A 335 5.95 -10.94 -15.24
C ASP A 335 7.48 -10.94 -15.10
N TYR A 336 8.11 -12.08 -15.39
CA TYR A 336 9.53 -12.32 -15.18
C TYR A 336 10.19 -12.88 -16.43
N SER A 337 11.43 -12.48 -16.67
CA SER A 337 12.34 -13.14 -17.61
C SER A 337 13.64 -13.50 -16.88
N GLY A 338 13.99 -14.79 -16.87
CA GLY A 338 15.16 -15.31 -16.16
C GLY A 338 14.81 -15.85 -14.77
N ALA A 339 15.30 -15.19 -13.71
CA ALA A 339 15.01 -15.61 -12.33
C ALA A 339 13.63 -15.12 -11.88
N TYR A 340 12.89 -15.96 -11.17
CA TYR A 340 11.52 -15.70 -10.75
C TYR A 340 11.28 -16.12 -9.29
N PRO A 341 10.38 -15.44 -8.56
CA PRO A 341 9.95 -15.90 -7.25
C PRO A 341 9.13 -17.18 -7.36
N VAL A 342 8.99 -17.90 -6.25
CA VAL A 342 8.13 -19.09 -6.20
C VAL A 342 6.68 -18.68 -6.42
N THR A 343 6.24 -17.60 -5.78
CA THR A 343 4.85 -17.11 -5.83
C THR A 343 4.76 -15.59 -5.74
N ASP A 344 3.70 -15.03 -6.32
CA ASP A 344 3.36 -13.60 -6.20
C ASP A 344 1.91 -13.39 -5.75
N PRO A 345 1.64 -12.39 -4.89
CA PRO A 345 0.29 -11.95 -4.64
C PRO A 345 -0.30 -11.33 -5.91
N VAL A 346 -1.58 -11.59 -6.17
CA VAL A 346 -2.26 -11.12 -7.40
C VAL A 346 -3.54 -10.37 -7.07
N ASN A 347 -4.37 -10.96 -6.20
CA ASN A 347 -5.64 -10.39 -5.77
C ASN A 347 -5.59 -10.15 -4.27
N LEU A 348 -5.88 -8.92 -3.85
CA LEU A 348 -5.88 -8.52 -2.46
C LEU A 348 -7.26 -7.95 -2.11
N ARG A 349 -8.01 -8.69 -1.29
CA ARG A 349 -9.39 -8.35 -0.92
C ARG A 349 -9.44 -7.87 0.51
N TYR A 350 -9.64 -6.57 0.70
CA TYR A 350 -9.63 -5.94 2.01
C TYR A 350 -11.05 -5.78 2.59
N THR A 351 -11.12 -5.77 3.91
CA THR A 351 -12.25 -5.26 4.69
C THR A 351 -11.80 -4.05 5.50
N TYR A 352 -12.67 -3.07 5.70
CA TYR A 352 -12.31 -1.78 6.29
C TYR A 352 -13.17 -1.45 7.51
N ASP A 353 -12.62 -0.67 8.44
CA ASP A 353 -13.42 0.00 9.47
C ASP A 353 -14.07 1.28 8.93
N ALA A 354 -14.92 1.90 9.75
CA ALA A 354 -15.60 3.14 9.37
C ALA A 354 -14.65 4.32 9.09
N GLN A 355 -13.41 4.26 9.60
CA GLN A 355 -12.37 5.26 9.40
C GLN A 355 -11.48 4.98 8.19
N GLY A 356 -11.79 3.96 7.38
CA GLY A 356 -11.05 3.64 6.16
C GLY A 356 -9.75 2.89 6.37
N TYR A 357 -9.48 2.39 7.58
CA TYR A 357 -8.31 1.55 7.87
C TYR A 357 -8.64 0.07 7.64
N PRO A 358 -7.71 -0.71 7.07
CA PRO A 358 -7.95 -2.13 6.81
C PRO A 358 -8.08 -2.89 8.13
N VAL A 359 -9.12 -3.72 8.25
CA VAL A 359 -9.32 -4.66 9.37
C VAL A 359 -8.74 -6.03 9.01
N SER A 360 -8.88 -6.44 7.75
CA SER A 360 -8.27 -7.66 7.23
C SER A 360 -8.04 -7.60 5.73
N VAL A 361 -7.16 -8.45 5.23
CA VAL A 361 -6.94 -8.68 3.79
C VAL A 361 -6.79 -10.16 3.51
N LEU A 362 -7.45 -10.64 2.44
CA LEU A 362 -7.16 -11.93 1.81
C LEU A 362 -6.25 -11.72 0.62
N LYS A 363 -5.15 -12.47 0.52
CA LYS A 363 -4.20 -12.39 -0.60
C LYS A 363 -4.10 -13.75 -1.29
N ASP A 364 -4.41 -13.78 -2.59
CA ASP A 364 -4.20 -14.97 -3.41
C ASP A 364 -2.81 -14.94 -4.01
N HIS A 365 -2.07 -16.04 -3.87
CA HIS A 365 -0.71 -16.20 -4.37
C HIS A 365 -0.71 -17.13 -5.58
N LYS A 366 -0.29 -16.62 -6.74
CA LYS A 366 -0.11 -17.44 -7.96
C LYS A 366 1.30 -18.00 -8.05
N GLY A 367 1.44 -19.15 -8.71
CA GLY A 367 2.74 -19.60 -9.20
C GLY A 367 3.20 -18.75 -10.38
N HIS A 368 4.49 -18.43 -10.46
CA HIS A 368 5.06 -17.56 -11.51
C HIS A 368 4.87 -18.12 -12.93
N ASN A 369 4.82 -19.46 -13.10
CA ASN A 369 4.77 -20.13 -14.41
C ASN A 369 3.38 -20.63 -14.81
N SER A 370 2.53 -21.01 -13.84
CA SER A 370 1.24 -21.66 -14.12
C SER A 370 0.07 -20.69 -14.16
N GLY A 371 0.21 -19.51 -13.56
CA GLY A 371 -0.91 -18.58 -13.30
C GLY A 371 -1.95 -19.13 -12.31
N GLN A 372 -1.79 -20.36 -11.83
CA GLN A 372 -2.71 -20.99 -10.88
C GLN A 372 -2.51 -20.40 -9.49
N ILE A 373 -3.62 -20.17 -8.78
CA ILE A 373 -3.58 -19.82 -7.36
C ILE A 373 -3.14 -21.05 -6.57
N LEU A 374 -2.03 -20.91 -5.86
CA LEU A 374 -1.42 -22.00 -5.08
C LEU A 374 -1.93 -22.01 -3.63
N TYR A 375 -2.11 -20.82 -3.04
CA TYR A 375 -2.66 -20.66 -1.70
C TYR A 375 -3.20 -19.25 -1.49
N THR A 376 -3.99 -19.08 -0.43
CA THR A 376 -4.50 -17.79 0.04
C THR A 376 -4.03 -17.55 1.46
N THR A 377 -3.56 -16.33 1.74
CA THR A 377 -3.28 -15.87 3.11
C THR A 377 -4.33 -14.87 3.57
N LYS A 378 -4.52 -14.78 4.89
CA LYS A 378 -5.33 -13.76 5.55
C LYS A 378 -4.44 -12.98 6.50
N THR A 379 -4.39 -11.67 6.38
CA THR A 379 -3.77 -10.80 7.39
C THR A 379 -4.86 -10.02 8.12
N THR A 380 -4.83 -10.00 9.45
CA THR A 380 -5.70 -9.16 10.29
C THR A 380 -4.88 -8.06 10.95
N TYR A 381 -5.44 -6.85 10.97
CA TYR A 381 -4.79 -5.65 11.46
C TYR A 381 -5.40 -5.23 12.80
N HIS A 382 -4.53 -4.84 13.74
CA HIS A 382 -4.94 -4.43 15.08
C HIS A 382 -4.30 -3.08 15.41
N TYR A 383 -5.12 -2.07 15.69
CA TYR A 383 -4.71 -0.69 15.96
C TYR A 383 -4.79 -0.31 17.44
#